data_AF-A0A1E4RQZ4-F1
#
_entry.id   AF-A0A1E4RQZ4-F1
#
_cell.length_a   1.000
_cell.length_b   1.000
_cell.length_c   1.000
_cell.angle_alpha   90.00
_cell.angle_beta   90.00
_cell.angle_gamma   90.00
#
_symmetry.space_group_name_H-M   'P 1'
#
loop_
_entity.id
_entity.type
_entity.pdbx_description
1 polymer ?
#
loop_
_entity_poly.entity_id
_entity_poly.type
_entity_poly.pdbx_seq_one_letter_code
_entity_poly.pdbx_strand_id
1 'polypeptide(L)'
;NFQQYPDMTTMVNSNSSMVVPMVESTFVDHRFCNVCGKRITRDMSRHMRTHQSISRFTCKFPKNQCRHKSGRFNRPYDYKKHLLNRHFKFDVGEIKKLHNLSDKLDHWGTCVCGVRFIGKDWLNDHILTDDVNKKCPFIE
;
A
#
# COMPACT_ATOMS: atom_id res chain seq x y z
N ASN A 1 -31.12 35.06 -1.98
CA ASN A 1 -30.46 34.71 -3.25
C ASN A 1 -29.91 33.30 -3.17
N PHE A 2 -30.75 32.29 -3.43
CA PHE A 2 -30.31 30.91 -3.60
C PHE A 2 -30.37 30.59 -5.08
N GLN A 3 -29.20 30.43 -5.70
CA GLN A 3 -29.09 30.13 -7.12
C GLN A 3 -29.34 28.63 -7.32
N GLN A 4 -30.54 28.29 -7.79
CA GLN A 4 -30.85 26.96 -8.32
C GLN A 4 -30.10 26.78 -9.64
N TYR A 5 -29.27 25.75 -9.73
CA TYR A 5 -28.70 25.30 -11.00
C TYR A 5 -29.67 24.31 -11.65
N PRO A 6 -29.91 24.37 -12.97
CA PRO A 6 -30.79 23.43 -13.65
C PRO A 6 -30.12 22.06 -13.73
N ASP A 7 -30.84 21.04 -13.28
CA ASP A 7 -30.45 19.64 -13.43
C ASP A 7 -30.79 19.21 -14.87
N MET A 8 -29.77 19.00 -15.70
CA MET A 8 -29.99 18.54 -17.08
C MET A 8 -28.89 17.59 -17.53
N THR A 9 -29.20 16.29 -17.48
CA THR A 9 -28.85 15.38 -18.58
C THR A 9 -29.91 14.28 -18.65
N THR A 10 -31.08 14.61 -19.21
CA THR A 10 -32.04 13.59 -19.65
C THR A 10 -31.68 13.19 -21.09
N MET A 11 -30.90 12.13 -21.27
CA MET A 11 -30.79 11.48 -22.57
C MET A 11 -32.04 10.63 -22.78
N VAL A 12 -33.03 11.16 -23.49
CA VAL A 12 -34.27 10.45 -23.81
C VAL A 12 -33.99 9.49 -24.96
N ASN A 13 -33.90 8.20 -24.68
CA ASN A 13 -33.85 7.15 -25.70
C ASN A 13 -35.27 6.88 -26.20
N SER A 14 -35.57 7.16 -27.47
CA SER A 14 -36.92 7.12 -28.06
C SER A 14 -37.46 5.71 -28.37
N ASN A 15 -36.94 4.66 -27.75
CA ASN A 15 -37.32 3.28 -28.06
C ASN A 15 -38.29 2.73 -26.99
N SER A 16 -39.58 2.69 -27.33
CA SER A 16 -40.72 2.40 -26.43
C SER A 16 -40.82 0.95 -25.93
N SER A 17 -39.85 0.09 -26.26
CA SER A 17 -39.88 -1.35 -25.97
C SER A 17 -38.83 -1.81 -24.96
N MET A 18 -38.02 -0.91 -24.39
CA MET A 18 -37.08 -1.27 -23.32
C MET A 18 -37.68 -0.97 -21.94
N VAL A 19 -37.89 -2.01 -21.13
CA VAL A 19 -38.13 -1.87 -19.69
C VAL A 19 -36.79 -1.51 -19.04
N VAL A 20 -36.56 -0.22 -18.84
CA VAL A 20 -35.34 0.25 -18.18
C VAL A 20 -35.47 0.01 -16.68
N PRO A 21 -34.52 -0.67 -16.01
CA PRO A 21 -34.54 -0.78 -14.55
C PRO A 21 -34.52 0.62 -13.94
N MET A 22 -35.33 0.87 -12.90
CA MET A 22 -35.22 2.10 -12.12
C MET A 22 -33.83 2.15 -11.48
N VAL A 23 -32.92 2.92 -12.05
CA VAL A 23 -31.63 3.21 -11.45
C VAL A 23 -31.84 4.38 -10.52
N GLU A 24 -31.94 4.09 -9.23
CA GLU A 24 -31.99 5.11 -8.20
C GLU A 24 -30.63 5.82 -8.13
N SER A 25 -30.60 7.07 -8.60
CA SER A 25 -29.40 7.91 -8.58
C SER A 25 -29.08 8.30 -7.15
N THR A 26 -28.30 7.48 -6.46
CA THR A 26 -27.77 7.82 -5.14
C THR A 26 -26.63 8.81 -5.30
N PHE A 27 -26.72 9.97 -4.64
CA PHE A 27 -25.62 10.92 -4.55
C PHE A 27 -24.51 10.32 -3.69
N VAL A 28 -23.50 9.73 -4.32
CA VAL A 28 -22.31 9.22 -3.63
C VAL A 28 -21.35 10.37 -3.40
N ASP A 29 -21.34 10.96 -2.20
CA ASP A 29 -20.24 11.88 -1.83
C ASP A 29 -18.95 11.07 -1.69
N HIS A 30 -18.09 11.16 -2.71
CA HIS A 30 -16.80 10.47 -2.76
C HIS A 30 -15.82 10.86 -1.64
N ARG A 31 -16.17 11.84 -0.80
CA ARG A 31 -15.43 12.16 0.42
C ARG A 31 -15.78 11.25 1.58
N PHE A 32 -16.87 10.49 1.56
CA PHE A 32 -17.23 9.58 2.65
C PHE A 32 -17.04 8.13 2.24
N CYS A 33 -16.39 7.35 3.11
CA CYS A 33 -16.24 5.91 2.88
C CYS A 33 -17.57 5.19 3.13
N ASN A 34 -18.05 4.44 2.15
CA ASN A 34 -19.28 3.66 2.27
C ASN A 34 -19.18 2.44 3.21
N VAL A 35 -17.97 2.01 3.57
CA VAL A 35 -17.76 0.87 4.50
C VAL A 35 -17.73 1.33 5.96
N CYS A 36 -17.13 2.49 6.26
CA CYS A 36 -16.92 2.93 7.64
C CYS A 36 -17.41 4.34 7.96
N GLY A 37 -18.05 5.01 7.01
CA GLY A 37 -18.60 6.37 7.16
C GLY A 37 -17.57 7.48 7.34
N LYS A 38 -16.26 7.18 7.31
CA LYS A 38 -15.21 8.18 7.55
C LYS A 38 -15.09 9.15 6.37
N ARG A 39 -14.93 10.44 6.69
CA ARG A 39 -14.58 11.46 5.71
C ARG A 39 -13.10 11.36 5.31
N ILE A 40 -12.84 11.08 4.05
CA ILE A 40 -11.52 10.97 3.42
C ILE A 40 -11.35 12.11 2.44
N THR A 41 -10.47 13.06 2.78
CA THR A 41 -10.23 14.27 1.97
C THR A 41 -9.06 14.15 0.99
N ARG A 42 -8.21 13.12 1.15
CA ARG A 42 -6.97 12.98 0.38
C ARG A 42 -7.06 11.94 -0.73
N ASP A 43 -7.20 10.67 -0.36
CA ASP A 43 -7.06 9.55 -1.31
C ASP A 43 -7.99 8.40 -0.88
N MET A 44 -9.21 8.40 -1.45
CA MET A 44 -10.23 7.40 -1.16
C MET A 44 -9.79 6.00 -1.61
N SER A 45 -9.20 5.86 -2.79
CA SER A 45 -8.72 4.57 -3.31
C SER A 45 -7.68 3.94 -2.37
N ARG A 46 -6.79 4.74 -1.81
CA ARG A 46 -5.85 4.30 -0.77
C ARG A 46 -6.54 3.95 0.54
N HIS A 47 -7.57 4.69 0.93
CA HIS A 47 -8.35 4.36 2.11
C HIS A 47 -9.05 3.02 1.96
N MET A 48 -9.69 2.73 0.83
CA MET A 48 -10.41 1.47 0.60
C MET A 48 -9.52 0.23 0.75
N ARG A 49 -8.19 0.36 0.60
CA ARG A 49 -7.23 -0.73 0.89
C ARG A 49 -7.18 -1.13 2.37
N THR A 50 -7.68 -0.34 3.31
CA THR A 50 -7.77 -0.75 4.73
C THR A 50 -8.91 -1.73 4.98
N HIS A 51 -9.92 -1.75 4.09
CA HIS A 51 -11.06 -2.66 4.16
C HIS A 51 -10.82 -3.99 3.44
N GLN A 52 -9.70 -4.11 2.72
CA GLN A 52 -9.30 -5.37 2.12
C GLN A 52 -8.86 -6.35 3.22
N SER A 53 -9.56 -7.47 3.32
CA SER A 53 -9.25 -8.56 4.27
C SER A 53 -7.95 -9.29 3.94
N ILE A 54 -7.57 -9.30 2.66
CA ILE A 54 -6.35 -9.93 2.16
C ILE A 54 -5.25 -8.89 2.10
N SER A 55 -4.13 -9.17 2.79
CA SER A 55 -2.96 -8.31 2.68
C SER A 55 -2.19 -8.60 1.42
N ARG A 56 -1.77 -7.54 0.74
CA ARG A 56 -1.03 -7.66 -0.53
C ARG A 56 0.43 -8.05 -0.35
N PHE A 57 1.01 -7.74 0.81
CA PHE A 57 2.40 -8.01 1.12
C PHE A 57 2.51 -8.65 2.49
N THR A 58 3.37 -9.66 2.60
CA THR A 58 3.71 -10.32 3.85
C THR A 58 5.21 -10.26 4.03
N CYS A 59 5.67 -10.01 5.26
CA CYS A 59 7.08 -10.10 5.60
C CYS A 59 7.59 -11.50 5.28
N LYS A 60 8.67 -11.57 4.51
CA LYS A 60 9.30 -12.81 4.07
C LYS A 60 10.16 -13.44 5.17
N PHE A 61 10.49 -12.70 6.22
CA PHE A 61 11.23 -13.25 7.34
C PHE A 61 10.30 -14.04 8.27
N PRO A 62 10.76 -15.19 8.79
CA PRO A 62 9.97 -16.01 9.71
C PRO A 62 9.58 -15.24 10.97
N LYS A 63 8.49 -15.65 11.64
CA LYS A 63 7.95 -14.96 12.83
C LYS A 63 8.95 -14.78 13.97
N ASN A 64 9.91 -15.69 14.13
CA ASN A 64 10.98 -15.57 15.13
C ASN A 64 11.95 -14.40 14.83
N GLN A 65 12.11 -14.02 13.56
CA GLN A 65 12.94 -12.90 13.12
C GLN A 65 12.13 -11.61 12.93
N CYS A 66 10.85 -11.72 12.58
CA CYS A 66 9.93 -10.59 12.42
C CYS A 66 9.02 -10.37 13.64
N ARG A 67 9.31 -9.33 14.44
CA ARG A 67 8.47 -8.93 15.60
C ARG A 67 7.25 -8.07 15.23
N HIS A 68 6.93 -7.91 13.94
CA HIS A 68 5.75 -7.15 13.54
C HIS A 68 4.49 -7.97 13.80
N LYS A 69 3.54 -7.44 14.59
CA LYS A 69 2.36 -8.18 15.09
C LYS A 69 1.66 -9.05 14.05
N SER A 70 1.42 -8.50 12.86
CA SER A 70 0.75 -9.23 11.77
C SER A 70 1.70 -9.71 10.68
N GLY A 71 2.90 -9.14 10.56
CA GLY A 71 3.75 -9.29 9.36
C GLY A 71 3.10 -8.90 8.03
N ARG A 72 1.92 -8.25 8.02
CA ARG A 72 1.08 -8.04 6.83
C ARG A 72 0.94 -6.55 6.51
N PHE A 73 0.98 -6.21 5.22
CA PHE A 73 0.96 -4.84 4.71
C PHE A 73 0.11 -4.72 3.44
N ASN A 74 -0.56 -3.57 3.28
CA ASN A 74 -1.40 -3.28 2.10
C ASN A 74 -0.76 -2.24 1.17
N ARG A 75 0.37 -1.64 1.57
CA ARG A 75 1.10 -0.64 0.77
C ARG A 75 2.53 -1.09 0.53
N PRO A 76 3.02 -1.03 -0.73
CA PRO A 76 4.41 -1.37 -1.04
C PRO A 76 5.41 -0.51 -0.23
N TYR A 77 5.09 0.77 -0.04
CA TYR A 77 5.90 1.71 0.73
C TYR A 77 6.10 1.26 2.18
N ASP A 78 5.00 0.96 2.88
CA ASP A 78 5.05 0.53 4.29
C ASP A 78 5.78 -0.80 4.43
N TYR A 79 5.57 -1.71 3.47
CA TYR A 79 6.25 -2.99 3.40
C TYR A 79 7.78 -2.84 3.25
N LYS A 80 8.24 -2.10 2.22
CA LYS A 80 9.67 -1.86 2.00
C LYS A 80 10.33 -1.14 3.18
N LYS A 81 9.65 -0.14 3.74
CA LYS A 81 10.12 0.58 4.94
C LYS A 81 10.24 -0.35 6.15
N HIS A 82 9.28 -1.25 6.34
CA HIS A 82 9.35 -2.27 7.38
C HIS A 82 10.58 -3.18 7.21
N LEU A 83 10.83 -3.68 6.00
CA LEU A 83 11.97 -4.53 5.71
C LEU A 83 13.29 -3.85 6.11
N LEU A 84 13.51 -2.61 5.66
CA LEU A 84 14.72 -1.87 6.01
C LEU A 84 14.84 -1.59 7.52
N ASN A 85 13.75 -1.18 8.17
CA ASN A 85 13.82 -0.83 9.59
C ASN A 85 13.99 -2.05 10.51
N ARG A 86 13.50 -3.22 10.09
CA ARG A 86 13.43 -4.41 10.95
C ARG A 86 14.47 -5.47 10.62
N HIS A 87 14.85 -5.60 9.36
CA HIS A 87 15.65 -6.73 8.85
C HIS A 87 16.96 -6.31 8.19
N PHE A 88 17.21 -5.00 8.05
CA PHE A 88 18.45 -4.46 7.55
C PHE A 88 19.20 -3.72 8.66
N LYS A 89 20.47 -4.07 8.86
CA LYS A 89 21.34 -3.41 9.83
C LYS A 89 22.15 -2.33 9.11
N PHE A 90 21.65 -1.10 9.11
CA PHE A 90 22.42 0.04 8.61
C PHE A 90 23.74 0.18 9.37
N ASP A 91 24.78 0.60 8.67
CA ASP A 91 26.08 0.86 9.28
C ASP A 91 26.01 2.08 10.22
N VAL A 92 25.26 3.10 9.80
CA VAL A 92 25.01 4.32 10.57
C VAL A 92 23.65 4.20 11.26
N GLY A 93 23.66 4.18 12.60
CA GLY A 93 22.46 3.99 13.42
C GLY A 93 21.37 5.05 13.21
N GLU A 94 21.75 6.30 12.88
CA GLU A 94 20.82 7.40 12.67
C GLU A 94 19.91 7.20 11.45
N ILE A 95 20.37 6.46 10.44
CA ILE A 95 19.58 6.17 9.23
C ILE A 95 18.31 5.40 9.57
N LYS A 96 18.36 4.55 10.59
CA LYS A 96 17.19 3.82 11.08
C LYS A 96 16.10 4.75 11.62
N LYS A 97 16.48 5.91 12.18
CA LYS A 97 15.54 6.90 12.74
C LYS A 97 14.84 7.75 11.67
N LEU A 98 15.40 7.82 10.45
CA LEU A 98 14.81 8.58 9.35
C LEU A 98 13.37 8.14 9.07
N HIS A 99 12.50 9.10 8.80
CA HIS A 99 11.08 8.86 8.65
C HIS A 99 10.71 8.30 7.28
N ASN A 100 11.31 8.79 6.20
CA ASN A 100 10.90 8.39 4.86
C ASN A 100 11.65 7.14 4.39
N LEU A 101 11.02 6.40 3.47
CA LEU A 101 11.68 5.28 2.80
C LEU A 101 12.84 5.77 1.93
N SER A 102 12.62 6.84 1.15
CA SER A 102 13.60 7.37 0.20
C SER A 102 14.93 7.72 0.87
N ASP A 103 14.86 8.40 2.03
CA ASP A 103 16.04 8.81 2.80
C ASP A 103 16.89 7.63 3.33
N LYS A 104 16.44 6.39 3.17
CA LYS A 104 17.14 5.17 3.62
C LYS A 104 17.76 4.37 2.48
N LEU A 105 17.33 4.61 1.24
CA LEU A 105 17.62 3.72 0.11
C LEU A 105 19.10 3.73 -0.27
N ASP A 106 19.76 4.88 -0.16
CA ASP A 106 21.14 5.06 -0.64
C ASP A 106 22.20 4.83 0.47
N HIS A 107 21.79 4.22 1.58
CA HIS A 107 22.68 3.94 2.71
C HIS A 107 23.09 2.47 2.79
N TRP A 108 24.36 2.27 3.14
CA TRP A 108 24.94 0.95 3.33
C TRP A 108 24.50 0.29 4.63
N GLY A 109 24.49 -1.04 4.58
CA GLY A 109 24.25 -1.88 5.73
C GLY A 109 24.48 -3.35 5.43
N THR A 110 24.10 -4.18 6.40
CA THR A 110 24.33 -5.62 6.41
C THR A 110 23.01 -6.36 6.58
N CYS A 111 22.78 -7.38 5.77
CA CYS A 111 21.66 -8.30 5.92
C CYS A 111 21.88 -9.25 7.11
N VAL A 112 20.82 -9.89 7.60
CA VAL A 112 20.88 -10.96 8.60
C VAL A 112 21.77 -12.12 8.14
N CYS A 113 21.88 -12.36 6.84
CA CYS A 113 22.79 -13.37 6.27
C CYS A 113 24.27 -12.99 6.29
N GLY A 114 24.61 -11.75 6.66
CA GLY A 114 25.98 -11.24 6.72
C GLY A 114 26.45 -10.51 5.45
N VAL A 115 25.73 -10.59 4.33
CA VAL A 115 26.09 -9.90 3.09
C VAL A 115 25.78 -8.40 3.19
N ARG A 116 26.68 -7.57 2.63
CA ARG A 116 26.58 -6.12 2.62
C ARG A 116 25.95 -5.60 1.33
N PHE A 117 25.13 -4.58 1.46
CA PHE A 117 24.40 -3.97 0.35
C PHE A 117 24.14 -2.48 0.59
N ILE A 118 23.80 -1.76 -0.47
CA ILE A 118 23.05 -0.50 -0.38
C ILE A 118 21.57 -0.86 -0.15
N GLY A 119 20.84 -0.07 0.65
CA GLY A 119 19.46 -0.37 1.04
C GLY A 119 18.50 -0.64 -0.14
N LYS A 120 18.67 0.07 -1.26
CA LYS A 120 17.91 -0.15 -2.50
C LYS A 120 18.18 -1.53 -3.12
N ASP A 121 19.44 -1.89 -3.27
CA ASP A 121 19.86 -3.14 -3.89
C ASP A 121 19.52 -4.33 -3.00
N TRP A 122 19.67 -4.17 -1.68
CA TRP A 122 19.21 -5.15 -0.71
C TRP A 122 17.71 -5.49 -0.87
N LEU A 123 16.87 -4.48 -1.11
CA LEU A 123 15.45 -4.73 -1.36
C LEU A 123 15.24 -5.48 -2.67
N ASN A 124 15.78 -4.97 -3.78
CA ASN A 124 15.41 -5.47 -5.11
C ASN A 124 16.13 -6.78 -5.47
N ASP A 125 17.41 -6.89 -5.15
CA ASP A 125 18.27 -7.95 -5.65
C ASP A 125 18.43 -9.09 -4.65
N HIS A 126 18.07 -8.89 -3.38
CA HIS A 126 18.28 -9.88 -2.31
C HIS A 126 17.01 -10.33 -1.58
N ILE A 127 16.08 -9.42 -1.26
CA ILE A 127 14.87 -9.77 -0.49
C ILE A 127 13.63 -9.93 -1.37
N LEU A 128 13.46 -9.08 -2.37
CA LEU A 128 12.29 -9.04 -3.26
C LEU A 128 12.60 -9.61 -4.65
N THR A 129 13.74 -10.28 -4.80
CA THR A 129 14.13 -10.95 -6.04
C THR A 129 13.41 -12.29 -6.18
N ASP A 130 13.13 -12.67 -7.43
CA ASP A 130 12.67 -14.02 -7.79
C ASP A 130 13.84 -14.97 -8.08
N ASP A 131 15.08 -14.46 -8.18
CA ASP A 131 16.28 -15.26 -8.41
C ASP A 131 16.73 -15.97 -7.13
N VAL A 132 16.55 -17.30 -7.11
CA VAL A 132 16.87 -18.18 -5.97
C VAL A 132 18.33 -18.08 -5.55
N ASN A 133 19.27 -17.81 -6.47
CA ASN A 133 20.70 -17.76 -6.17
C ASN A 133 21.10 -16.47 -5.45
N LYS A 134 20.34 -15.39 -5.66
CA LYS A 134 20.59 -14.09 -5.04
C LYS A 134 19.73 -13.87 -3.80
N LYS A 135 18.65 -14.65 -3.66
CA LYS A 135 17.70 -14.55 -2.57
C LYS A 135 18.35 -14.85 -1.21
N CYS A 136 17.94 -14.12 -0.18
CA CYS A 136 18.41 -14.37 1.18
C CYS A 136 18.06 -15.81 1.65
N PRO A 137 18.98 -16.56 2.28
CA PRO A 137 18.70 -17.90 2.79
C PRO A 137 17.81 -17.92 4.05
N PHE A 138 17.58 -16.76 4.68
CA PHE A 138 16.81 -16.64 5.92
C PHE A 138 15.37 -16.13 5.72
N ILE A 139 14.88 -16.14 4.49
CA ILE A 139 13.50 -15.73 4.17
C ILE A 139 12.70 -16.89 3.56
N GLU A 140 11.39 -16.90 3.80
CA GLU A 140 10.39 -17.87 3.34
C GLU A 140 9.86 -17.54 1.93
#